data_AF-A0A1F8LL49-F1
#
_entry.id   AF-A0A1F8LL49-F1
#
_cell.length_a   1.000
_cell.length_b   1.000
_cell.length_c   1.000
_cell.angle_alpha   90.00
_cell.angle_beta   90.00
_cell.angle_gamma   90.00
#
_symmetry.space_group_name_H-M   'P 1'
#
loop_
_entity.id
_entity.type
_entity.pdbx_description
1 polymer ?
#
loop_
_entity_poly.entity_id
_entity_poly.type
_entity_poly.pdbx_seq_one_letter_code
_entity_poly.pdbx_strand_id
1 'polypeptide(L)'
;MSSGTEVPVFTSSDGLAWAPVPAPPFDPLWAQRMGGFQGIAVGRDGTLLAYGGLTPELWASDDGRTWGPIQGAMPFPAGGLSSIVATDGGFVAVGYGSGRGSVWRSADGRTWTREPPHADFEDADLGAVFVCGETLFVSGHVIRNRWVADPAAWALPGGAAGSRRSGRRPRCSGRQA
;
A
#
# COMPACT_ATOMS: atom_id res chain seq x y z
N MET A 1 16.64 -31.28 5.80
CA MET A 1 16.68 -30.32 4.67
C MET A 1 15.35 -29.59 4.70
N SER A 2 15.36 -28.30 5.05
CA SER A 2 14.15 -27.54 5.37
C SER A 2 13.28 -27.34 4.12
N SER A 3 12.08 -27.93 4.11
CA SER A 3 11.01 -27.53 3.21
C SER A 3 10.44 -26.20 3.70
N GLY A 4 11.19 -25.12 3.47
CA GLY A 4 10.68 -23.76 3.65
C GLY A 4 9.64 -23.50 2.57
N THR A 5 8.39 -23.26 2.97
CA THR A 5 7.30 -22.86 2.09
C THR A 5 7.69 -21.55 1.39
N GLU A 6 8.17 -21.66 0.15
CA GLU A 6 8.38 -20.51 -0.72
C GLU A 6 7.01 -19.86 -0.94
N VAL A 7 6.88 -18.55 -0.69
CA VAL A 7 5.64 -17.81 -0.95
C VAL A 7 5.62 -17.53 -2.45
N PRO A 8 4.83 -18.22 -3.28
CA PRO A 8 4.93 -18.06 -4.73
C PRO A 8 4.30 -16.73 -5.17
N VAL A 9 5.00 -15.98 -6.02
CA VAL A 9 4.42 -14.86 -6.78
C VAL A 9 4.05 -15.37 -8.16
N PHE A 10 2.89 -14.98 -8.68
CA PHE A 10 2.43 -15.35 -10.02
C PHE A 10 2.23 -14.10 -10.87
N THR A 11 2.53 -14.22 -12.16
CA THR A 11 2.29 -13.18 -13.16
C THR A 11 1.41 -13.71 -14.28
N SER A 12 0.63 -12.81 -14.88
CA SER A 12 -0.21 -13.09 -16.03
C SER A 12 -0.30 -11.85 -16.90
N SER A 13 -0.20 -12.03 -18.22
CA SER A 13 -0.43 -10.94 -19.19
C SER A 13 -1.88 -10.88 -19.68
N ASP A 14 -2.67 -11.93 -19.47
CA ASP A 14 -4.04 -12.07 -19.98
C ASP A 14 -5.09 -12.27 -18.87
N GLY A 15 -4.68 -12.45 -17.62
CA GLY A 15 -5.53 -12.77 -16.47
C GLY A 15 -6.08 -14.20 -16.48
N LEU A 16 -5.79 -15.00 -17.51
CA LEU A 16 -6.31 -16.36 -17.72
C LEU A 16 -5.25 -17.42 -17.44
N ALA A 17 -4.02 -17.19 -17.90
CA ALA A 17 -2.88 -18.07 -17.70
C ALA A 17 -1.87 -17.43 -16.72
N TRP A 18 -1.47 -18.18 -15.70
CA TRP A 18 -0.63 -17.69 -14.62
C TRP A 18 0.67 -18.50 -14.54
N ALA A 19 1.80 -17.79 -14.49
CA ALA A 19 3.13 -18.40 -14.39
C ALA A 19 3.82 -17.98 -13.08
N PRO A 20 4.44 -18.91 -12.35
CA PRO A 20 5.20 -18.58 -11.14
C PRO A 20 6.45 -17.79 -11.50
N VAL A 21 6.80 -16.82 -10.65
CA VAL A 21 8.05 -16.05 -10.69
C VAL A 21 8.68 -16.02 -9.30
N PRO A 22 9.99 -15.77 -9.19
CA PRO A 22 10.64 -15.60 -7.90
C PRO A 22 9.96 -14.50 -7.07
N ALA A 23 9.71 -14.80 -5.80
CA ALA A 23 9.14 -13.85 -4.87
C ALA A 23 10.20 -12.91 -4.28
N PRO A 24 9.82 -11.71 -3.81
CA PRO A 24 10.70 -10.90 -2.99
C PRO A 24 11.14 -11.70 -1.76
N PRO A 25 12.43 -11.67 -1.38
CA PRO A 25 12.96 -12.50 -0.31
C PRO A 25 12.67 -11.89 1.07
N PHE A 26 11.38 -11.80 1.41
CA PHE A 26 10.90 -11.47 2.75
C PHE A 26 11.41 -12.47 3.79
N ASP A 27 11.57 -12.03 5.05
CA ASP A 27 12.03 -12.94 6.10
C ASP A 27 11.07 -14.14 6.27
N PRO A 28 11.57 -15.39 6.05
CA PRO A 28 10.75 -16.58 6.04
C PRO A 28 10.06 -16.89 7.38
N LEU A 29 10.56 -16.44 8.54
CA LEU A 29 9.84 -16.71 9.80
C LEU A 29 8.53 -15.90 9.91
N TRP A 30 8.37 -14.82 9.15
CA TRP A 30 7.19 -13.95 9.13
C TRP A 30 6.17 -14.48 8.13
N ALA A 31 6.66 -14.88 6.94
CA ALA A 31 5.88 -15.59 5.95
C ALA A 31 5.16 -16.80 6.54
N GLN A 32 5.87 -17.60 7.34
CA GLN A 32 5.32 -18.82 7.93
C GLN A 32 4.42 -18.59 9.14
N ARG A 33 4.60 -17.50 9.92
CA ARG A 33 3.83 -17.27 11.16
C ARG A 33 2.59 -16.38 10.97
N MET A 34 2.62 -15.45 10.03
CA MET A 34 1.62 -14.38 9.94
C MET A 34 1.00 -14.22 8.54
N GLY A 35 1.24 -15.15 7.62
CA GLY A 35 0.59 -15.17 6.30
C GLY A 35 1.35 -14.40 5.20
N GLY A 36 2.54 -13.89 5.49
CA GLY A 36 3.47 -13.37 4.50
C GLY A 36 3.12 -12.03 3.88
N PHE A 37 3.48 -11.93 2.61
CA PHE A 37 3.43 -10.76 1.77
C PHE A 37 2.05 -10.06 1.78
N GLN A 38 1.99 -8.76 2.09
CA GLN A 38 0.71 -8.02 2.21
C GLN A 38 0.17 -7.53 0.87
N GLY A 39 1.02 -7.06 -0.05
CA GLY A 39 0.54 -6.56 -1.34
C GLY A 39 1.60 -5.99 -2.29
N ILE A 40 1.25 -5.94 -3.58
CA ILE A 40 2.03 -5.30 -4.65
C ILE A 40 1.38 -3.96 -5.01
N ALA A 41 2.18 -2.90 -5.15
CA ALA A 41 1.80 -1.67 -5.85
C ALA A 41 2.57 -1.54 -7.16
N VAL A 42 1.90 -1.05 -8.21
CA VAL A 42 2.50 -0.88 -9.55
C VAL A 42 2.54 0.60 -9.90
N GLY A 43 3.75 1.15 -9.97
CA GLY A 43 4.02 2.52 -10.40
C GLY A 43 3.74 2.72 -11.88
N ARG A 44 3.45 3.97 -12.27
CA ARG A 44 3.19 4.34 -13.68
C ARG A 44 4.42 4.15 -14.56
N ASP A 45 5.60 4.26 -13.99
CA ASP A 45 6.90 4.00 -14.63
C ASP A 45 7.21 2.50 -14.78
N GLY A 46 6.34 1.62 -14.28
CA GLY A 46 6.53 0.17 -14.30
C GLY A 46 7.23 -0.37 -13.05
N THR A 47 7.66 0.48 -12.11
CA THR A 47 8.26 0.01 -10.86
C THR A 47 7.21 -0.71 -10.01
N LEU A 48 7.55 -1.93 -9.59
CA LEU A 48 6.77 -2.75 -8.68
C LEU A 48 7.30 -2.56 -7.26
N LEU A 49 6.41 -2.29 -6.32
CA LEU A 49 6.71 -2.32 -4.89
C LEU A 49 6.00 -3.51 -4.27
N ALA A 50 6.76 -4.34 -3.57
CA ALA A 50 6.26 -5.40 -2.72
C ALA A 50 6.45 -4.98 -1.26
N TYR A 51 5.39 -5.05 -0.45
CA TYR A 51 5.43 -4.71 0.97
C TYR A 51 4.78 -5.78 1.86
N GLY A 52 5.23 -5.85 3.10
CA GLY A 52 4.67 -6.77 4.10
C GLY A 52 5.44 -6.78 5.41
N GLY A 53 4.93 -7.57 6.36
CA GLY A 53 5.61 -7.86 7.63
C GLY A 53 5.19 -6.95 8.80
N LEU A 54 5.34 -7.49 10.02
CA LEU A 54 5.11 -6.75 11.27
C LEU A 54 6.15 -5.65 11.48
N THR A 55 7.36 -5.85 10.97
CA THR A 55 8.35 -4.79 10.76
C THR A 55 8.32 -4.52 9.26
N PRO A 56 7.70 -3.42 8.79
CA PRO A 56 7.47 -3.24 7.37
C PRO A 56 8.74 -3.37 6.54
N GLU A 57 8.75 -4.37 5.67
CA GLU A 57 9.76 -4.57 4.64
C GLU A 57 9.19 -4.10 3.31
N LEU A 58 10.02 -3.41 2.52
CA LEU A 58 9.70 -3.02 1.15
C LEU A 58 10.78 -3.50 0.20
N TRP A 59 10.32 -3.98 -0.95
CA TRP A 59 11.15 -4.48 -2.04
C TRP A 59 10.70 -3.81 -3.34
N ALA A 60 11.66 -3.44 -4.18
CA ALA A 60 11.39 -2.87 -5.49
C ALA A 60 11.84 -3.81 -6.61
N SER A 61 11.12 -3.80 -7.73
CA SER A 61 11.47 -4.52 -8.94
C SER A 61 11.03 -3.75 -10.17
N ASP A 62 11.81 -3.81 -11.25
CA ASP A 62 11.44 -3.21 -12.54
C ASP A 62 10.94 -4.27 -13.54
N ASP A 63 11.06 -5.56 -13.21
CA ASP A 63 10.76 -6.71 -14.09
C ASP A 63 9.82 -7.76 -13.46
N GLY A 64 9.47 -7.59 -12.19
CA GLY A 64 8.65 -8.49 -11.39
C GLY A 64 9.31 -9.82 -11.04
N ARG A 65 10.62 -9.96 -11.28
CA ARG A 65 11.39 -11.21 -11.09
C ARG A 65 12.60 -11.00 -10.20
N THR A 66 13.24 -9.84 -10.33
CA THR A 66 14.43 -9.45 -9.59
C THR A 66 14.04 -8.37 -8.60
N TRP A 67 14.17 -8.67 -7.31
CA TRP A 67 13.74 -7.78 -6.23
C TRP A 67 14.94 -7.25 -5.44
N GLY A 68 15.03 -5.93 -5.30
CA GLY A 68 16.01 -5.25 -4.46
C GLY A 68 15.36 -4.71 -3.18
N PRO A 69 15.98 -4.86 -2.00
CA PRO A 69 15.41 -4.32 -0.77
C PRO A 69 15.49 -2.79 -0.80
N ILE A 70 14.41 -2.13 -0.39
CA ILE A 70 14.43 -0.69 -0.14
C ILE A 70 15.03 -0.49 1.25
N GLN A 71 16.30 -0.10 1.29
CA GLN A 71 17.04 0.12 2.53
C GLN A 71 16.87 1.56 3.02
N GLY A 72 16.77 1.74 4.34
CA GLY A 72 16.74 3.06 4.98
C GLY A 72 15.85 3.11 6.21
N ALA A 73 15.87 4.25 6.91
CA ALA A 73 14.94 4.52 7.99
C ALA A 73 13.54 4.75 7.41
N MET A 74 12.76 3.68 7.34
CA MET A 74 11.38 3.74 6.90
C MET A 74 10.55 4.48 7.95
N PRO A 75 9.70 5.44 7.56
CA PRO A 75 8.85 6.17 8.49
C PRO A 75 7.64 5.33 8.96
N PHE A 76 7.53 4.07 8.56
CA PHE A 76 6.48 3.16 8.97
C PHE A 76 6.81 2.55 10.34
N PRO A 77 5.97 2.73 11.36
CA PRO A 77 6.15 2.03 12.62
C PRO A 77 5.88 0.53 12.42
N ALA A 78 6.38 -0.29 13.36
CA ALA A 78 6.07 -1.72 13.37
C ALA A 78 4.55 -1.95 13.43
N GLY A 79 4.04 -2.78 12.52
CA GLY A 79 2.62 -3.08 12.33
C GLY A 79 1.82 -1.94 11.71
N GLY A 80 2.49 -0.87 11.28
CA GLY A 80 1.86 0.38 10.89
C GLY A 80 1.62 0.57 9.41
N LEU A 81 2.06 -0.36 8.56
CA LEU A 81 1.81 -0.33 7.12
C LEU A 81 0.72 -1.34 6.77
N SER A 82 -0.34 -0.86 6.12
CA SER A 82 -1.49 -1.69 5.73
C SER A 82 -1.62 -1.81 4.22
N SER A 83 -1.47 -0.70 3.48
CA SER A 83 -1.69 -0.69 2.03
C SER A 83 -0.88 0.39 1.32
N ILE A 84 -0.44 0.09 0.10
CA ILE A 84 0.23 1.03 -0.81
C ILE A 84 -0.51 1.08 -2.14
N VAL A 85 -0.67 2.27 -2.70
CA VAL A 85 -1.23 2.50 -4.05
C VAL A 85 -0.37 3.48 -4.84
N ALA A 86 -0.30 3.29 -6.16
CA ALA A 86 0.30 4.26 -7.06
C ALA A 86 -0.70 5.37 -7.43
N THR A 87 -0.19 6.57 -7.60
CA THR A 87 -0.88 7.80 -7.97
C THR A 87 -0.12 8.51 -9.09
N ASP A 88 -0.68 9.60 -9.61
CA ASP A 88 0.00 10.47 -10.57
C ASP A 88 1.27 11.13 -10.02
N GLY A 89 1.41 11.24 -8.70
CA GLY A 89 2.55 11.85 -8.02
C GLY A 89 3.57 10.86 -7.43
N GLY A 90 3.44 9.56 -7.75
CA GLY A 90 4.25 8.49 -7.15
C GLY A 90 3.38 7.51 -6.38
N PHE A 91 3.71 7.23 -5.12
CA PHE A 91 3.04 6.25 -4.26
C PHE A 91 2.49 6.88 -2.99
N VAL A 92 1.40 6.32 -2.51
CA VAL A 92 0.77 6.65 -1.23
C VAL A 92 0.61 5.37 -0.43
N ALA A 93 1.04 5.42 0.83
CA ALA A 93 0.88 4.35 1.80
C ALA A 93 -0.07 4.79 2.91
N VAL A 94 -0.85 3.86 3.45
CA VAL A 94 -1.72 4.07 4.61
C VAL A 94 -1.52 2.99 5.66
N GLY A 95 -1.88 3.33 6.88
CA GLY A 95 -1.88 2.42 8.01
C GLY A 95 -2.02 3.15 9.34
N TYR A 96 -1.42 2.58 10.38
CA TYR A 96 -1.55 3.06 11.75
C TYR A 96 -0.20 3.49 12.32
N GLY A 97 -0.14 4.64 12.98
CA GLY A 97 1.11 5.14 13.56
C GLY A 97 0.89 6.16 14.66
N SER A 98 1.59 5.98 15.77
CA SER A 98 1.49 6.86 16.95
C SER A 98 0.06 7.04 17.47
N GLY A 99 -0.73 5.96 17.50
CA GLY A 99 -2.09 5.99 18.06
C GLY A 99 -3.19 6.40 17.07
N ARG A 100 -2.89 6.58 15.78
CA ARG A 100 -3.83 7.15 14.80
C ARG A 100 -3.55 6.72 13.37
N GLY A 101 -4.51 7.00 12.48
CA GLY A 101 -4.38 6.74 11.06
C GLY A 101 -3.29 7.62 10.47
N SER A 102 -2.47 7.04 9.61
CA SER A 102 -1.28 7.65 9.07
C SER A 102 -1.20 7.47 7.57
N VAL A 103 -0.74 8.53 6.89
CA VAL A 103 -0.53 8.55 5.45
C VAL A 103 0.93 8.89 5.19
N TRP A 104 1.54 8.20 4.25
CA TRP A 104 2.89 8.50 3.77
C TRP A 104 2.89 8.64 2.25
N ARG A 105 3.77 9.50 1.74
CA ARG A 105 3.96 9.71 0.30
C ARG A 105 5.40 9.43 -0.10
N SER A 106 5.56 8.95 -1.33
CA SER A 106 6.87 8.76 -1.97
C SER A 106 6.75 9.05 -3.46
N ALA A 107 7.66 9.85 -4.02
CA ALA A 107 7.66 10.09 -5.47
C ALA A 107 8.25 8.91 -6.26
N ASP A 108 9.16 8.14 -5.65
CA ASP A 108 10.02 7.14 -6.28
C ASP A 108 9.82 5.71 -5.72
N GLY A 109 8.92 5.55 -4.75
CA GLY A 109 8.68 4.31 -4.03
C GLY A 109 9.76 3.93 -3.02
N ARG A 110 10.84 4.71 -2.91
CA ARG A 110 12.03 4.39 -2.10
C ARG A 110 12.18 5.36 -0.93
N THR A 111 11.92 6.64 -1.15
CA THR A 111 12.00 7.68 -0.14
C THR A 111 10.59 8.05 0.32
N TRP A 112 10.28 7.79 1.58
CA TRP A 112 8.95 7.97 2.13
C TRP A 112 8.91 9.11 3.14
N THR A 113 7.89 9.96 3.05
CA THR A 113 7.63 11.05 4.00
C THR A 113 6.26 10.86 4.61
N ARG A 114 6.17 10.93 5.94
CA ARG A 114 4.89 10.92 6.65
C ARG A 114 4.21 12.28 6.49
N GLU A 115 2.94 12.25 6.13
CA GLU A 115 2.12 13.45 6.07
C GLU A 115 1.79 13.96 7.48
N PRO A 116 1.50 15.27 7.63
CA PRO A 116 0.95 15.80 8.86
C PRO A 116 -0.31 15.02 9.29
N PRO A 117 -0.54 14.82 10.61
CA PRO A 117 -1.73 14.15 11.09
C PRO A 117 -3.02 14.81 10.58
N HIS A 118 -3.98 13.98 10.14
CA HIS A 118 -5.31 14.44 9.76
C HIS A 118 -6.26 14.29 10.95
N ALA A 119 -7.13 15.28 11.18
CA ALA A 119 -8.11 15.24 12.28
C ALA A 119 -9.07 14.05 12.11
N ASP A 120 -9.56 13.82 10.89
CA ASP A 120 -10.50 12.70 10.59
C ASP A 120 -9.91 11.30 10.80
N PHE A 121 -8.60 11.19 11.04
CA PHE A 121 -7.90 9.92 11.29
C PHE A 121 -7.52 9.74 12.76
N GLU A 122 -8.02 10.59 13.65
CA GLU A 122 -7.94 10.35 15.08
C GLU A 122 -8.57 8.99 15.43
N ASP A 123 -7.81 8.18 16.19
CA ASP A 123 -8.14 6.80 16.54
C ASP A 123 -8.44 5.86 15.35
N ALA A 124 -8.12 6.27 14.12
CA ALA A 124 -8.37 5.45 12.93
C ALA A 124 -7.24 4.44 12.71
N ASP A 125 -7.60 3.21 12.33
CA ASP A 125 -6.70 2.25 11.70
C ASP A 125 -7.07 2.15 10.22
N LEU A 126 -6.18 2.63 9.35
CA LEU A 126 -6.41 2.68 7.91
C LEU A 126 -6.00 1.33 7.30
N GLY A 127 -6.95 0.62 6.69
CA GLY A 127 -6.74 -0.74 6.21
C GLY A 127 -6.36 -0.84 4.73
N ALA A 128 -7.10 -0.13 3.86
CA ALA A 128 -6.87 -0.19 2.41
C ALA A 128 -6.99 1.19 1.77
N VAL A 129 -6.24 1.41 0.70
CA VAL A 129 -6.29 2.65 -0.09
C VAL A 129 -6.38 2.35 -1.59
N PHE A 130 -7.24 3.11 -2.28
CA PHE A 130 -7.48 2.98 -3.71
C PHE A 130 -7.51 4.36 -4.36
N VAL A 131 -7.19 4.44 -5.65
CA VAL A 131 -7.21 5.70 -6.41
C VAL A 131 -8.33 5.67 -7.45
N CYS A 132 -9.10 6.74 -7.53
CA CYS A 132 -10.03 6.99 -8.63
C CYS A 132 -9.90 8.44 -9.08
N GLY A 133 -9.30 8.65 -10.26
CA GLY A 133 -8.89 9.98 -10.72
C GLY A 133 -7.87 10.58 -9.76
N GLU A 134 -8.13 11.81 -9.30
CA GLU A 134 -7.27 12.51 -8.34
C GLU A 134 -7.68 12.27 -6.88
N THR A 135 -8.59 11.34 -6.61
CA THR A 135 -9.11 11.07 -5.26
C THR A 135 -8.61 9.73 -4.74
N LEU A 136 -8.10 9.73 -3.51
CA LEU A 136 -7.81 8.54 -2.73
C LEU A 136 -9.05 8.16 -1.93
N PHE A 137 -9.44 6.90 -2.01
CA PHE A 137 -10.45 6.30 -1.16
C PHE A 137 -9.76 5.39 -0.17
N VAL A 138 -10.00 5.63 1.12
CA VAL A 138 -9.39 4.89 2.22
C VAL A 138 -10.50 4.18 2.98
N SER A 139 -10.32 2.90 3.30
CA SER A 139 -11.20 2.16 4.19
C SER A 139 -10.42 1.67 5.40
N GLY A 140 -11.10 1.51 6.53
CA GLY A 140 -10.49 1.06 7.76
C GLY A 140 -11.50 1.04 8.89
N HIS A 141 -11.03 1.27 10.10
CA HIS A 141 -11.88 1.32 11.28
C HIS A 141 -11.52 2.49 12.19
N VAL A 142 -12.49 3.02 12.93
CA VAL A 142 -12.25 3.95 14.04
C VAL A 142 -12.29 3.16 15.33
N ILE A 143 -11.18 3.17 16.06
CA ILE A 143 -11.02 2.47 17.33
C ILE A 143 -11.73 3.27 18.41
N ARG A 144 -12.78 2.70 19.00
CA ARG A 144 -13.46 3.30 20.17
C ARG A 144 -12.80 2.87 21.47
N ASN A 145 -12.43 1.59 21.54
CA ASN A 145 -11.68 0.99 22.64
C ASN A 145 -11.06 -0.34 22.16
N ARG A 146 -10.37 -1.07 23.06
CA ARG A 146 -9.65 -2.32 22.76
C ARG A 146 -10.51 -3.43 22.13
N TRP A 147 -11.83 -3.34 22.18
CA TRP A 147 -12.76 -4.40 21.75
C TRP A 147 -13.80 -3.93 20.73
N VAL A 148 -13.87 -2.63 20.45
CA VAL A 148 -14.89 -2.04 19.59
C VAL A 148 -14.23 -1.12 18.57
N ALA A 149 -14.45 -1.45 17.29
CA ALA A 149 -14.01 -0.65 16.17
C ALA A 149 -15.16 -0.51 15.16
N ASP A 150 -15.45 0.73 14.75
CA ASP A 150 -16.50 1.02 13.77
C ASP A 150 -15.88 1.02 12.36
N PRO A 151 -16.45 0.30 11.37
CA PRO A 151 -15.97 0.42 9.99
C PRO A 151 -16.14 1.86 9.49
N ALA A 152 -15.13 2.37 8.80
CA ALA A 152 -15.10 3.73 8.30
C ALA A 152 -14.43 3.82 6.92
N ALA A 153 -14.80 4.85 6.16
CA ALA A 153 -14.19 5.18 4.89
C ALA A 153 -14.04 6.69 4.74
N TRP A 154 -12.98 7.09 4.06
CA TRP A 154 -12.59 8.48 3.88
C TRP A 154 -12.20 8.74 2.43
N ALA A 155 -12.35 9.98 1.98
CA ALA A 155 -11.90 10.44 0.68
C ALA A 155 -10.90 11.58 0.85
N LEU A 156 -9.68 11.41 0.33
CA LEU A 156 -8.61 12.41 0.39
C LEU A 156 -8.25 12.89 -1.02
N PRO A 157 -7.74 14.12 -1.16
CA PRO A 157 -7.02 14.51 -2.36
C PRO A 157 -5.80 13.60 -2.57
N GLY A 158 -5.65 13.02 -3.76
CA GLY A 158 -4.50 12.21 -4.16
C GLY A 158 -3.21 13.01 -4.22
N GLY A 159 -3.32 14.27 -4.68
CA GLY A 159 -2.27 15.27 -4.66
C GLY A 159 -1.04 14.90 -5.48
N ALA A 160 -0.95 15.43 -6.71
CA ALA A 160 0.35 15.81 -7.26
C ALA A 160 0.68 17.21 -6.72
N ALA A 161 1.90 17.43 -6.24
CA ALA A 161 2.36 18.76 -5.88
C ALA A 161 2.23 19.68 -7.11
N GLY A 162 1.24 20.59 -7.09
CA GLY A 162 1.10 21.71 -8.02
C GLY A 162 0.86 21.37 -9.49
N SER A 163 -0.37 21.09 -9.89
CA SER A 163 -0.94 21.81 -11.05
C SER A 163 -2.46 21.77 -11.01
N ARG A 164 -3.10 22.95 -11.03
CA ARG A 164 -4.52 23.05 -11.39
C ARG A 164 -4.62 22.78 -12.89
N ARG A 165 -5.23 21.67 -13.30
CA ARG A 165 -5.69 21.48 -14.68
C ARG A 165 -7.22 21.47 -14.71
N SER A 166 -7.78 22.52 -15.30
CA SER A 166 -9.19 22.58 -15.69
C SER A 166 -9.41 21.65 -16.88
N GLY A 167 -9.87 20.43 -16.61
CA GLY A 167 -10.25 19.45 -17.63
C GLY A 167 -11.35 18.54 -17.08
N ARG A 168 -12.32 18.16 -17.94
CA ARG A 168 -13.51 17.38 -17.57
C ARG A 168 -13.13 16.12 -16.78
N ARG A 169 -13.68 16.01 -15.56
CA ARG A 169 -13.52 14.86 -14.66
C ARG A 169 -14.13 13.60 -15.30
N PRO A 170 -13.43 12.45 -15.31
CA PRO A 170 -14.08 11.15 -15.51
C PRO A 170 -15.06 10.94 -14.36
N ARG A 171 -16.34 10.67 -14.68
CA ARG A 171 -17.32 10.26 -13.68
C ARG A 171 -17.30 8.73 -13.64
N CYS A 172 -17.01 8.14 -12.49
CA CYS A 172 -17.41 6.76 -12.21
C CYS A 172 -18.94 6.74 -12.04
N SER A 173 -19.68 6.68 -13.16
CA SER A 173 -21.12 6.48 -13.12
C SER A 173 -21.41 4.99 -12.98
N GLY A 174 -21.48 4.50 -11.75
CA GLY A 174 -22.18 3.25 -11.46
C GLY A 174 -23.68 3.51 -11.55
N ARG A 175 -24.35 2.94 -12.57
CA ARG A 175 -25.80 2.76 -12.53
C ARG A 175 -26.10 1.75 -11.43
N GLN A 176 -26.84 2.17 -10.41
CA GLN A 176 -27.58 1.23 -9.56
C GLN A 176 -28.68 0.63 -10.45
N ALA A 177 -28.69 -0.70 -10.54
CA ALA A 177 -29.83 -1.47 -11.00
C ALA A 177 -30.79 -1.70 -9.82
#